data_AF-A0A660EBT7-F1
#
_entry.id   AF-A0A660EBT7-F1
#
_cell.length_a   1.000
_cell.length_b   1.000
_cell.length_c   1.000
_cell.angle_alpha   90.00
_cell.angle_beta   90.00
_cell.angle_gamma   90.00
#
_symmetry.space_group_name_H-M   'P 1'
#
loop_
_entity.id
_entity.type
_entity.pdbx_description
1 polymer ?
#
loop_
_entity_poly.entity_id
_entity_poly.type
_entity_poly.pdbx_seq_one_letter_code
_entity_poly.pdbx_strand_id
1 'polypeptide(L)'
;MSIKRPHLGFTLIEVVLAVSVLLIVGQFILQSETSILKRSKQPIPEVEWYLMLHELENPEHEFILEPGPRWVTVYSKKTQFRFSLSKQHDLRLSGLAGGYIILMTNVESYQLDKALNLSVKTLKGQEFKSRLLLPKVKSS
;
A
#
# COMPACT_ATOMS: atom_id res chain seq x y z
N MET A 1 34.31 43.72 -50.97
CA MET A 1 34.96 42.49 -50.48
C MET A 1 34.05 41.89 -49.41
N SER A 2 33.32 40.82 -49.72
CA SER A 2 32.31 40.23 -48.82
C SER A 2 32.73 38.80 -48.48
N ILE A 3 33.06 38.56 -47.22
CA ILE A 3 33.49 37.26 -46.70
C ILE A 3 32.23 36.45 -46.38
N LYS A 4 31.87 35.51 -47.27
CA LYS A 4 30.82 34.53 -46.98
C LYS A 4 31.34 33.53 -45.94
N ARG A 5 30.71 33.49 -44.77
CA ARG A 5 30.94 32.43 -43.77
C ARG A 5 30.40 31.10 -44.31
N PRO A 6 31.16 29.99 -44.27
CA PRO A 6 30.62 28.69 -44.65
C PRO A 6 29.59 28.24 -43.61
N HIS A 7 28.37 27.98 -44.05
CA HIS A 7 27.41 27.23 -43.24
C HIS A 7 27.91 25.79 -43.12
N LEU A 8 28.43 25.42 -41.95
CA LEU A 8 28.78 24.04 -41.61
C LEU A 8 27.47 23.27 -41.39
N GLY A 9 27.09 22.43 -42.36
CA GLY A 9 26.02 21.45 -42.19
C GLY A 9 26.53 20.22 -41.43
N PHE A 10 25.64 19.54 -40.72
CA PHE A 10 25.96 18.29 -40.04
C PHE A 10 26.18 17.17 -41.05
N THR A 11 27.20 16.36 -40.82
CA THR A 11 27.44 15.15 -41.60
C THR A 11 26.47 14.05 -41.19
N LEU A 12 26.16 13.13 -42.12
CA LEU A 12 25.26 12.00 -41.86
C LEU A 12 25.70 11.17 -40.64
N ILE A 13 27.01 11.01 -40.45
CA ILE A 13 27.57 10.24 -39.34
C ILE A 13 27.37 10.93 -37.98
N GLU A 14 27.47 12.26 -37.93
CA GLU A 14 27.19 13.03 -36.70
C GLU A 14 25.71 12.92 -36.31
N VAL A 15 24.79 12.89 -37.29
CA VAL A 15 23.37 12.70 -37.04
C VAL A 15 23.10 11.30 -36.48
N VAL A 16 23.70 10.26 -37.07
CA VAL A 16 23.56 8.89 -36.58
C VAL A 16 24.10 8.75 -35.16
N LEU A 17 25.27 9.33 -34.86
CA LEU A 17 25.86 9.33 -33.52
C LEU A 17 24.97 10.07 -32.51
N ALA A 18 24.44 11.23 -32.86
CA ALA A 18 23.54 11.99 -31.99
C ALA A 18 22.26 11.22 -31.68
N VAL A 19 21.66 10.54 -32.67
CA VAL A 19 20.49 9.68 -32.47
C VAL A 19 20.82 8.48 -31.58
N SER A 20 21.97 7.84 -31.76
CA SER A 20 22.38 6.72 -30.90
C SER A 20 22.55 7.14 -29.44
N VAL A 21 23.19 8.29 -29.19
CA VAL A 21 23.32 8.84 -27.83
C VAL A 21 21.95 9.17 -27.24
N LEU A 22 21.06 9.79 -28.03
CA LEU A 22 19.70 10.11 -27.59
C LEU A 22 18.91 8.87 -27.19
N LEU A 23 19.02 7.78 -27.96
CA LEU A 23 18.33 6.51 -27.68
C LEU A 23 18.84 5.87 -26.38
N ILE A 24 20.16 5.86 -26.16
CA ILE A 24 20.76 5.33 -24.93
C ILE A 24 20.29 6.15 -23.72
N VAL A 25 20.43 7.47 -23.77
CA VAL A 25 20.01 8.36 -22.67
C VAL A 25 18.50 8.26 -22.42
N GLY A 26 17.69 8.18 -23.48
CA GLY A 26 16.24 8.00 -23.38
C GLY A 26 15.85 6.71 -22.65
N GLN A 27 16.54 5.59 -22.92
CA GLN A 27 16.30 4.34 -22.19
C GLN A 27 16.60 4.47 -20.69
N PHE A 28 17.68 5.15 -20.31
CA PHE A 28 18.03 5.37 -18.90
C PHE A 28 17.00 6.25 -18.18
N ILE A 29 16.49 7.29 -18.83
CA ILE A 29 15.48 8.18 -18.26
C ILE A 29 14.17 7.42 -18.03
N LEU A 30 13.69 6.66 -19.02
CA LEU A 30 12.45 5.89 -18.92
C LEU A 30 12.52 4.79 -17.84
N GLN A 31 13.67 4.11 -17.71
CA GLN A 31 13.89 3.14 -16.63
C GLN A 31 13.92 3.80 -15.25
N SER A 32 14.46 5.02 -15.15
CA SER A 32 14.54 5.75 -13.90
C SER A 32 13.17 6.26 -13.45
N GLU A 33 12.38 6.86 -14.35
CA GLU A 33 11.02 7.31 -14.03
C GLU A 33 10.13 6.14 -13.58
N THR A 34 10.17 5.02 -14.29
CA THR A 34 9.38 3.84 -13.94
C THR A 34 9.80 3.23 -12.59
N SER A 35 11.08 3.29 -12.25
CA SER A 35 11.59 2.78 -10.97
C SER A 35 11.26 3.71 -9.80
N ILE A 36 11.35 5.02 -9.99
CA ILE A 36 11.02 6.04 -8.98
C ILE A 36 9.50 6.06 -8.71
N LEU A 37 8.68 6.00 -9.76
CA LEU A 37 7.22 5.90 -9.63
C LEU A 37 6.78 4.60 -8.95
N LYS A 38 7.47 3.48 -9.21
CA LYS A 38 7.23 2.21 -8.50
C LYS A 38 7.62 2.29 -7.02
N ARG A 39 8.73 2.97 -6.68
CA ARG A 39 9.21 3.11 -5.30
C ARG A 39 8.38 4.07 -4.46
N SER A 40 7.91 5.18 -5.05
CA SER A 40 7.01 6.15 -4.41
C SER A 40 5.65 5.54 -4.04
N LYS A 41 5.19 4.57 -4.82
CA LYS A 41 3.93 3.83 -4.57
C LYS A 41 4.09 2.60 -3.70
N GLN A 42 5.28 2.28 -3.19
CA GLN A 42 5.42 1.17 -2.25
C GLN A 42 5.02 1.64 -0.86
N PRO A 43 3.89 1.17 -0.32
CA PRO A 43 3.54 1.50 1.05
C PRO A 43 4.63 0.99 1.99
N ILE A 44 5.03 1.86 2.91
CA ILE A 44 5.94 1.52 4.00
C ILE A 44 5.10 0.73 5.02
N PRO A 45 5.36 -0.57 5.26
CA PRO A 45 4.50 -1.42 6.09
C PRO A 45 4.29 -0.88 7.51
N GLU A 46 5.30 -0.22 8.06
CA GLU A 46 5.24 0.44 9.38
C GLU A 46 4.22 1.60 9.39
N VAL A 47 4.14 2.35 8.28
CA VAL A 47 3.18 3.46 8.14
C VAL A 47 1.77 2.91 7.92
N GLU A 48 1.60 1.89 7.09
CA GLU A 48 0.29 1.23 6.94
C GLU A 48 -0.20 0.64 8.26
N TRP A 49 0.69 -0.03 9.01
CA TRP A 49 0.37 -0.55 10.33
C TRP A 49 -0.11 0.54 11.29
N TYR A 50 0.62 1.66 11.35
CA TYR A 50 0.24 2.80 12.18
C TYR A 50 -1.11 3.41 11.76
N LEU A 51 -1.30 3.67 10.47
CA LEU A 51 -2.54 4.23 9.94
C LEU A 51 -3.73 3.30 10.18
N MET A 52 -3.54 2.00 9.99
CA MET A 52 -4.55 1.00 10.30
C MET A 52 -4.96 1.05 11.77
N LEU A 53 -3.99 1.05 12.70
CA LEU A 53 -4.30 1.12 14.13
C LEU A 53 -5.04 2.42 14.47
N HIS A 54 -4.55 3.54 13.93
CA HIS A 54 -5.16 4.85 14.14
C HIS A 54 -6.61 4.89 13.65
N GLU A 55 -6.89 4.39 12.45
CA GLU A 55 -8.25 4.33 11.91
C GLU A 55 -9.12 3.33 12.66
N LEU A 56 -8.60 2.17 13.06
CA LEU A 56 -9.36 1.22 13.86
C LEU A 56 -9.76 1.82 15.22
N GLU A 57 -8.90 2.64 15.83
CA GLU A 57 -9.12 3.24 17.14
C GLU A 57 -9.73 4.64 17.09
N ASN A 58 -10.05 5.14 15.90
CA ASN A 58 -10.66 6.45 15.74
C ASN A 58 -12.07 6.45 16.36
N PRO A 59 -12.32 7.31 17.38
CA PRO A 59 -13.60 7.32 18.10
C PRO A 59 -14.79 7.66 17.21
N GLU A 60 -14.59 8.38 16.10
CA GLU A 60 -15.65 8.75 15.16
C GLU A 60 -16.33 7.53 14.50
N HIS A 61 -15.58 6.44 14.31
CA HIS A 61 -16.11 5.20 13.72
C HIS A 61 -16.89 4.35 14.71
N GLU A 62 -16.75 4.61 16.02
CA GLU A 62 -17.42 3.89 17.12
C GLU A 62 -17.33 2.36 16.97
N PHE A 63 -16.15 1.86 16.61
CA PHE A 63 -15.94 0.43 16.44
C PHE A 63 -16.03 -0.33 17.77
N ILE A 64 -16.78 -1.42 17.79
CA ILE A 64 -16.90 -2.34 18.93
C ILE A 64 -16.52 -3.74 18.46
N LEU A 65 -15.64 -4.41 19.20
CA LEU A 65 -15.18 -5.75 18.85
C LEU A 65 -15.94 -6.82 19.63
N GLU A 66 -16.41 -7.84 18.90
CA GLU A 66 -16.96 -9.07 19.44
C GLU A 66 -16.13 -10.26 18.95
N PRO A 67 -15.27 -10.84 19.81
CA PRO A 67 -14.50 -12.01 19.44
C PRO A 67 -15.40 -13.25 19.35
N GLY A 68 -15.64 -13.74 18.13
CA GLY A 68 -16.35 -14.99 17.87
C GLY A 68 -15.40 -16.20 17.81
N PRO A 69 -15.94 -17.43 17.74
CA PRO A 69 -15.14 -18.67 17.72
C PRO A 69 -14.33 -18.87 16.44
N ARG A 70 -14.72 -18.24 15.32
CA ARG A 70 -14.05 -18.36 14.01
C ARG A 70 -13.61 -17.03 13.39
N TRP A 71 -14.22 -15.93 13.81
CA TRP A 71 -13.95 -14.60 13.28
C TRP A 71 -14.22 -13.55 14.35
N VAL A 72 -13.54 -12.43 14.25
CA VAL A 72 -13.84 -11.25 15.07
C VAL A 72 -14.78 -10.36 14.27
N THR A 73 -15.95 -10.10 14.84
CA THR A 73 -16.93 -9.18 14.29
C THR A 73 -16.64 -7.78 14.82
N VAL A 74 -16.60 -6.81 13.92
CA VAL A 74 -16.48 -5.39 14.24
C VAL A 74 -17.82 -4.74 13.97
N TYR A 75 -18.39 -4.09 14.98
CA TYR A 75 -19.64 -3.34 14.86
C TYR A 75 -19.32 -1.86 14.77
N SER A 76 -19.97 -1.14 13.86
CA SER A 76 -19.99 0.32 13.85
C SER A 76 -21.41 0.76 13.59
N LYS A 77 -22.06 1.39 14.59
CA LYS A 77 -23.43 1.95 14.58
C LYS A 77 -24.53 1.04 13.98
N LYS A 78 -24.52 0.80 12.68
CA LYS A 78 -25.48 0.01 11.90
C LYS A 78 -24.85 -1.03 10.96
N THR A 79 -23.52 -1.08 10.89
CA THR A 79 -22.77 -1.90 9.95
C THR A 79 -21.92 -2.91 10.71
N GLN A 80 -21.93 -4.14 10.23
CA GLN A 80 -21.06 -5.20 10.73
C GLN A 80 -19.97 -5.48 9.71
N PHE A 81 -18.75 -5.55 10.20
CA PHE A 81 -17.57 -5.93 9.45
C PHE A 81 -16.93 -7.16 10.05
N ARG A 82 -16.16 -7.88 9.24
CA ARG A 82 -15.30 -8.97 9.70
C ARG A 82 -13.90 -8.74 9.19
N PHE A 83 -12.92 -9.02 10.03
CA PHE A 83 -11.55 -9.15 9.58
C PHE A 83 -11.46 -10.30 8.59
N SER A 84 -10.82 -10.06 7.45
CA SER A 84 -10.54 -11.08 6.44
C SER A 84 -9.21 -10.81 5.76
N LEU A 85 -8.57 -11.88 5.29
CA LEU A 85 -7.40 -11.80 4.43
C LEU A 85 -7.82 -12.14 2.99
N SER A 86 -7.52 -11.24 2.06
CA SER A 86 -7.85 -11.43 0.64
C SER A 86 -6.86 -12.39 -0.04
N LYS A 87 -7.25 -12.92 -1.21
CA LYS A 87 -6.32 -13.69 -2.08
C LYS A 87 -5.15 -12.84 -2.59
N GLN A 88 -5.29 -11.51 -2.58
CA GLN A 88 -4.25 -10.56 -2.97
C GLN A 88 -3.36 -10.14 -1.79
N HIS A 89 -3.47 -10.81 -0.63
CA HIS A 89 -2.70 -10.47 0.58
C HIS A 89 -3.05 -9.11 1.18
N ASP A 90 -4.32 -8.71 1.10
CA ASP A 90 -4.81 -7.52 1.79
C ASP A 90 -5.57 -7.92 3.04
N LEU A 91 -5.17 -7.35 4.18
CA LEU A 91 -5.99 -7.38 5.39
C LEU A 91 -7.14 -6.38 5.23
N ARG A 92 -8.37 -6.84 5.46
CA ARG A 92 -9.58 -6.06 5.17
C ARG A 92 -10.60 -6.15 6.29
N LEU A 93 -11.42 -5.11 6.39
CA LEU A 93 -12.74 -5.18 7.01
C LEU A 93 -13.78 -5.41 5.92
N SER A 94 -14.34 -6.61 5.87
CA SER A 94 -15.38 -6.97 4.90
C SER A 94 -16.77 -6.75 5.50
N GLY A 95 -17.60 -5.96 4.83
CA GLY A 95 -18.99 -5.74 5.21
C GLY A 95 -19.86 -6.94 4.86
N LEU A 96 -20.95 -7.16 5.63
CA LEU A 96 -21.91 -8.24 5.34
C LEU A 96 -22.72 -8.01 4.05
N ALA A 97 -22.95 -6.76 3.66
CA ALA A 97 -23.72 -6.38 2.47
C ALA A 97 -22.87 -6.29 1.19
N GLY A 98 -21.62 -6.75 1.24
CA GLY A 98 -20.62 -6.50 0.21
C GLY A 98 -19.81 -5.23 0.47
N GLY A 99 -18.70 -5.07 -0.26
CA GLY A 99 -17.72 -4.03 -0.02
C GLY A 99 -16.70 -4.38 1.07
N TYR A 100 -15.56 -3.69 1.04
CA TYR A 100 -14.49 -3.87 2.00
C TYR A 100 -13.67 -2.60 2.16
N ILE A 101 -13.09 -2.44 3.34
CA ILE A 101 -12.06 -1.42 3.63
C ILE A 101 -10.73 -2.16 3.68
N ILE A 102 -9.74 -1.68 2.91
CA ILE A 102 -8.37 -2.20 2.99
C ILE A 102 -7.71 -1.56 4.21
N LEU A 103 -7.24 -2.40 5.11
CA LEU A 103 -6.52 -1.98 6.31
C LEU A 103 -5.01 -1.93 6.07
N MET A 104 -4.46 -2.97 5.45
CA MET A 104 -3.04 -3.12 5.19
C MET A 104 -2.81 -4.05 4.00
N THR A 105 -1.77 -3.78 3.19
CA THR A 105 -1.43 -4.60 2.02
C THR A 105 -0.22 -5.49 2.31
N ASN A 106 0.04 -6.47 1.44
CA ASN A 106 1.18 -7.40 1.55
C ASN A 106 1.24 -8.18 2.87
N VAL A 107 0.08 -8.58 3.38
CA VAL A 107 -0.07 -9.37 4.61
C VAL A 107 -0.06 -10.87 4.29
N GLU A 108 0.86 -11.60 4.92
CA GLU A 108 0.93 -13.06 4.84
C GLU A 108 -0.12 -13.72 5.74
N SER A 109 -0.22 -13.25 6.98
CA SER A 109 -1.15 -13.78 7.97
C SER A 109 -1.46 -12.76 9.06
N TYR A 110 -2.61 -12.90 9.71
CA TYR A 110 -2.97 -12.12 10.89
C TYR A 110 -3.58 -13.00 11.97
N GLN A 111 -3.49 -12.55 13.21
CA GLN A 111 -4.13 -13.17 14.36
C GLN A 111 -4.68 -12.09 15.27
N LEU A 112 -5.95 -12.22 15.67
CA LEU A 112 -6.59 -11.36 16.65
C LEU A 112 -7.16 -12.23 17.76
N ASP A 113 -6.64 -12.08 18.98
CA ASP A 113 -7.05 -12.90 20.11
C ASP A 113 -8.23 -12.28 20.91
N LYS A 114 -8.72 -13.02 21.91
CA LYS A 114 -9.78 -12.55 22.80
C LYS A 114 -9.37 -11.37 23.68
N ALA A 115 -8.08 -11.13 23.87
CA ALA A 115 -7.54 -9.97 24.59
C ALA A 115 -7.37 -8.75 23.68
N LEU A 116 -7.77 -8.85 22.41
CA LEU A 116 -7.62 -7.85 21.35
C LEU A 116 -6.16 -7.57 20.98
N ASN A 117 -5.27 -8.55 21.17
CA ASN A 117 -3.93 -8.48 20.62
C ASN A 117 -3.99 -8.83 19.13
N LEU A 118 -3.74 -7.83 18.28
CA LEU A 118 -3.60 -7.98 16.85
C LEU A 118 -2.13 -8.22 16.51
N SER A 119 -1.85 -9.34 15.86
CA SER A 119 -0.54 -9.67 15.29
C SER A 119 -0.68 -9.79 13.77
N VAL A 120 0.22 -9.16 13.03
CA VAL A 120 0.27 -9.21 11.56
C VAL A 120 1.68 -9.58 11.13
N LYS A 121 1.78 -10.52 10.18
CA LYS A 121 3.02 -10.90 9.51
C LYS A 121 2.93 -10.50 8.05
N THR A 122 3.89 -9.74 7.54
CA THR A 122 3.94 -9.32 6.14
C THR A 122 4.61 -10.38 5.27
N LEU A 123 4.37 -10.33 3.96
CA LEU A 123 5.05 -11.18 2.96
C LEU A 123 6.57 -11.05 2.96
N LYS A 124 7.10 -9.94 3.51
CA LYS A 124 8.55 -9.70 3.65
C LYS A 124 9.09 -10.20 4.99
N GLY A 125 8.28 -10.88 5.81
CA GLY A 125 8.68 -11.44 7.09
C GLY A 125 8.73 -10.45 8.25
N GLN A 126 8.17 -9.25 8.10
CA GLN A 126 8.05 -8.29 9.21
C GLN A 126 6.87 -8.68 10.08
N GLU A 127 7.04 -8.60 11.40
CA GLU A 127 5.97 -8.85 12.37
C GLU A 127 5.61 -7.56 13.11
N PHE A 128 4.31 -7.28 13.15
CA PHE A 128 3.73 -6.18 13.90
C PHE A 128 2.76 -6.72 14.95
N LYS A 129 2.81 -6.17 16.16
CA LYS A 129 1.97 -6.59 17.28
C LYS A 129 1.50 -5.36 18.05
N SER A 130 0.20 -5.28 18.31
CA SER A 130 -0.38 -4.25 19.17
C SER A 130 -1.64 -4.78 19.85
N ARG A 131 -1.97 -4.19 21.00
CA ARG A 131 -3.25 -4.41 21.66
C ARG A 131 -4.21 -3.30 21.23
N LEU A 132 -5.32 -3.67 20.60
CA LEU A 132 -6.35 -2.72 20.21
C LEU A 132 -7.05 -2.16 21.45
N LEU A 133 -7.22 -0.84 21.49
CA LEU A 133 -7.88 -0.10 22.57
C LEU A 133 -9.39 0.03 22.35
N LEU A 134 -9.99 -0.98 21.73
CA LEU A 134 -11.40 -0.97 21.37
C LEU A 134 -12.31 -1.54 22.47
N PRO A 135 -13.50 -0.95 22.66
CA PRO A 135 -14.48 -1.49 23.59
C PRO A 135 -14.91 -2.90 23.14
N LYS A 136 -15.03 -3.80 24.11
CA LYS A 136 -15.62 -5.12 23.91
C LYS A 136 -17.10 -5.06 24.16
N VAL A 137 -17.89 -5.78 23.36
CA VAL A 137 -19.27 -6.07 23.74
C VAL A 137 -19.23 -6.82 25.09
N LYS A 138 -19.96 -6.33 26.11
CA LYS A 138 -20.14 -7.08 27.35
C LYS A 138 -20.82 -8.40 26.98
N SER A 139 -20.10 -9.51 27.15
CA SER A 139 -20.70 -10.84 27.18
C SER A 139 -21.74 -10.85 28.31
N SER A 140 -23.02 -10.80 27.96
CA SER A 140 -24.12 -11.14 28.86
C SER A 140 -24.18 -12.65 29.07
#